data_AF-A0A7W1XCR6-F1
#
_entry.id   AF-A0A7W1XCR6-F1
#
_cell.length_a   1.000
_cell.length_b   1.000
_cell.length_c   1.000
_cell.angle_alpha   90.00
_cell.angle_beta   90.00
_cell.angle_gamma   90.00
#
_symmetry.space_group_name_H-M   'P 1'
#
loop_
_entity.id
_entity.type
_entity.pdbx_description
1 polymer ?
#
loop_
_entity_poly.entity_id
_entity_poly.type
_entity_poly.pdbx_seq_one_letter_code
_entity_poly.pdbx_strand_id
1 'polypeptide(L)'
;MKNDVFQRDRFSQQNIKGKILPPGTPFIPPFTPLPEWQYAYRVIICQNDQSCRQIKAVRKIVPVAKPKPGQVLLYMLASEVNFNELTGLAHENQPEFTVTGHRGLGLIVATGDDVKRDNGLKVGDMVTVHLVKNPIPSATNTNGPETRLITRLLGTHQQFALSPVTQVTLRNRLWESYWKQKELAIKIIPFANLENEQDGLDDTDLCIIRHAMPRLDLTDSHELFQAWKA
;
A
#
# COMPACT_ATOMS: atom_id res chain seq x y z
N MET A 1 23.94 26.77 -11.04
CA MET A 1 22.49 26.81 -10.80
C MET A 1 21.87 25.48 -11.21
N LYS A 2 21.73 24.55 -10.27
CA LYS A 2 20.90 23.34 -10.40
C LYS A 2 19.99 23.36 -9.18
N ASN A 3 18.73 23.75 -9.40
CA ASN A 3 17.71 23.72 -8.36
C ASN A 3 17.29 22.28 -8.16
N ASP A 4 17.94 21.59 -7.22
CA ASP A 4 17.48 20.31 -6.70
C ASP A 4 16.13 20.52 -6.01
N VAL A 5 15.08 20.00 -6.65
CA VAL A 5 13.68 20.07 -6.20
C VAL A 5 13.46 19.33 -4.87
N PHE A 6 14.46 18.61 -4.34
CA PHE A 6 14.34 17.78 -3.13
C PHE A 6 15.19 18.23 -1.93
N GLN A 7 15.85 19.39 -1.97
CA GLN A 7 16.51 20.02 -0.80
C GLN A 7 15.51 20.59 0.24
N ARG A 8 14.28 20.08 0.29
CA ARG A 8 13.26 20.43 1.30
C ARG A 8 12.61 19.19 1.91
N ASP A 9 13.41 18.26 2.43
CA ASP A 9 12.98 17.35 3.52
C ASP A 9 12.88 18.14 4.86
N ARG A 10 12.36 19.37 4.81
CA ARG A 10 11.94 20.22 5.93
C ARG A 10 10.55 20.79 5.65
N PHE A 11 9.59 19.93 5.31
CA PHE A 11 8.22 20.24 5.72
C PHE A 11 8.20 20.06 7.23
N SER A 12 8.31 21.17 7.97
CA SER A 12 8.07 21.14 9.40
C SER A 12 6.71 20.47 9.64
N GLN A 13 6.65 19.50 10.53
CA GLN A 13 5.41 18.76 10.85
C GLN A 13 4.21 19.69 11.18
N GLN A 14 4.48 20.97 11.47
CA GLN A 14 3.49 22.03 11.64
C GLN A 14 2.65 22.34 10.40
N ASN A 15 3.19 22.30 9.17
CA ASN A 15 2.48 22.74 7.96
C ASN A 15 1.57 21.68 7.31
N ILE A 16 1.59 20.45 7.83
CA ILE A 16 0.77 19.33 7.34
C ILE A 16 -0.36 18.96 8.32
N LYS A 17 -0.41 19.61 9.49
CA LYS A 17 -1.43 19.35 10.52
C LYS A 17 -2.82 19.67 9.95
N GLY A 18 -3.74 18.71 9.99
CA GLY A 18 -5.07 18.81 9.38
C GLY A 18 -5.12 18.52 7.87
N LYS A 19 -3.97 18.26 7.24
CA LYS A 19 -3.85 17.90 5.81
C LYS A 19 -3.36 16.47 5.57
N ILE A 20 -3.18 15.71 6.65
CA ILE A 20 -2.78 14.31 6.69
C ILE A 20 -3.66 13.57 7.71
N LEU A 21 -3.99 12.32 7.42
CA LEU A 21 -4.71 11.47 8.36
C LEU A 21 -3.72 10.63 9.19
N PRO A 22 -3.88 10.55 10.52
CA PRO A 22 -3.12 9.58 11.32
C PRO A 22 -3.30 8.14 10.78
N PRO A 23 -2.27 7.28 10.85
CA PRO A 23 -2.41 5.86 10.58
C PRO A 23 -3.56 5.24 11.37
N GLY A 24 -4.32 4.34 10.74
CA GLY A 24 -5.47 3.69 11.38
C GLY A 24 -6.75 4.52 11.51
N THR A 25 -6.74 5.79 11.07
CA THR A 25 -7.94 6.64 11.12
C THR A 25 -9.07 6.07 10.27
N PRO A 26 -10.27 5.78 10.79
CA PRO A 26 -11.38 5.32 9.97
C PRO A 26 -11.66 6.28 8.81
N PHE A 27 -11.84 5.71 7.61
CA PHE A 27 -12.20 6.47 6.42
C PHE A 27 -13.54 5.98 5.91
N ILE A 28 -14.52 6.87 5.82
CA ILE A 28 -15.90 6.57 5.40
C ILE A 28 -16.15 7.31 4.07
N PRO A 29 -16.01 6.66 2.91
CA PRO A 29 -16.32 7.28 1.64
C PRO A 29 -17.84 7.51 1.50
N PRO A 30 -18.32 8.66 0.97
CA PRO A 30 -17.60 9.86 0.53
C PRO A 30 -17.46 10.95 1.61
N PHE A 31 -17.86 10.67 2.87
CA PHE A 31 -17.98 11.66 3.93
C PHE A 31 -16.63 12.13 4.48
N THR A 32 -15.62 11.26 4.51
CA THR A 32 -14.27 11.63 4.92
C THR A 32 -13.56 12.34 3.76
N PRO A 33 -13.11 13.60 3.92
CA PRO A 33 -12.39 14.30 2.86
C PRO A 33 -11.03 13.66 2.60
N LEU A 34 -10.62 13.62 1.33
CA LEU A 34 -9.27 13.17 0.97
C LEU A 34 -8.22 14.14 1.52
N PRO A 35 -7.18 13.65 2.23
CA PRO A 35 -6.10 14.50 2.67
C PRO A 35 -5.19 14.90 1.49
N GLU A 36 -4.44 15.99 1.65
CA GLU A 36 -3.43 16.39 0.66
C GLU A 36 -2.19 15.49 0.74
N TRP A 37 -1.88 15.00 1.94
CA TRP A 37 -0.68 14.24 2.27
C TRP A 37 -1.01 12.92 2.95
N GLN A 38 -0.10 11.97 2.83
CA GLN A 38 -0.21 10.65 3.42
C GLN A 38 1.14 10.10 3.84
N TYR A 39 1.12 9.11 4.73
CA TYR A 39 2.25 8.27 5.05
C TYR A 39 2.38 7.14 4.03
N ALA A 40 3.61 6.91 3.60
CA ALA A 40 3.99 5.81 2.74
C ALA A 40 5.28 5.17 3.22
N TYR A 41 5.46 3.90 2.89
CA TYR A 41 6.60 3.10 3.31
C TYR A 41 7.33 2.48 2.14
N ARG A 42 8.65 2.51 2.26
CA ARG A 42 9.52 1.56 1.60
C ARG A 42 9.81 0.44 2.60
N VAL A 43 9.26 -0.73 2.35
CA VAL A 43 9.46 -1.96 3.12
C VAL A 43 10.40 -2.87 2.36
N ILE A 44 11.38 -3.39 3.08
CA ILE A 44 12.45 -4.24 2.59
C ILE A 44 12.55 -5.40 3.56
N ILE A 45 12.78 -6.61 3.06
CA ILE A 45 13.18 -7.71 3.93
C ILE A 45 14.69 -7.93 3.77
N CYS A 46 15.41 -7.90 4.89
CA CYS A 46 16.84 -8.15 4.96
C CYS A 46 17.10 -9.44 5.75
N GLN A 47 18.14 -10.17 5.40
CA GLN A 47 18.65 -11.24 6.25
C GLN A 47 19.60 -10.63 7.28
N ASN A 48 19.45 -11.01 8.56
CA ASN A 48 20.39 -10.62 9.61
C ASN A 48 21.50 -11.68 9.78
N ASP A 49 22.49 -11.37 10.60
CA ASP A 49 23.64 -12.26 10.87
C ASP A 49 23.24 -13.61 11.50
N GLN A 50 22.01 -13.74 12.01
CA GLN A 50 21.43 -14.94 12.61
C GLN A 50 20.59 -15.77 11.61
N SER A 51 20.68 -15.45 10.32
CA SER A 51 19.91 -16.08 9.23
C SER A 51 18.39 -15.86 9.29
N CYS A 52 17.87 -15.12 10.27
CA CYS A 52 16.46 -14.74 10.32
C CYS A 52 16.19 -13.60 9.32
N ARG A 53 15.02 -13.64 8.69
CA ARG A 53 14.55 -12.53 7.85
C ARG A 53 14.01 -11.44 8.75
N GLN A 54 14.32 -10.17 8.47
CA GLN A 54 13.85 -9.02 9.24
C GLN A 54 13.29 -7.95 8.31
N ILE A 55 12.18 -7.34 8.71
CA ILE A 55 11.61 -6.20 8.00
C ILE A 55 12.38 -4.94 8.37
N LYS A 56 12.80 -4.20 7.35
CA LYS A 56 13.25 -2.81 7.48
C LYS A 56 12.27 -1.91 6.73
N ALA A 57 11.74 -0.92 7.43
CA ALA A 57 10.78 0.00 6.86
C ALA A 57 11.26 1.44 7.01
N VAL A 58 11.21 2.20 5.92
CA VAL A 58 11.48 3.64 5.90
C VAL A 58 10.18 4.35 5.58
N ARG A 59 9.72 5.24 6.48
CA ARG A 59 8.54 6.06 6.25
C ARG A 59 8.89 7.36 5.53
N LYS A 60 8.01 7.81 4.64
CA LYS A 60 8.01 9.17 4.08
C LYS A 60 6.59 9.73 4.02
N ILE A 61 6.48 11.05 4.12
CA ILE A 61 5.23 11.76 3.83
C ILE A 61 5.24 12.15 2.35
N VAL A 62 4.21 11.74 1.63
CA VAL A 62 4.06 11.90 0.18
C VAL A 62 2.67 12.46 -0.14
N PRO A 63 2.45 13.11 -1.30
CA PRO A 63 1.13 13.60 -1.65
C PRO A 63 0.16 12.44 -1.92
N VAL A 64 -1.13 12.67 -1.69
CA VAL A 64 -2.18 11.78 -2.19
C VAL A 64 -2.38 12.03 -3.67
N ALA A 65 -2.18 10.99 -4.48
CA ALA A 65 -2.31 11.11 -5.93
C ALA A 65 -3.78 11.10 -6.37
N LYS A 66 -4.09 11.83 -7.43
CA LYS A 66 -5.44 11.86 -8.03
C LYS A 66 -5.56 10.76 -9.10
N PRO A 67 -6.65 9.97 -9.11
CA PRO A 67 -6.83 8.95 -10.13
C PRO A 67 -7.06 9.59 -11.50
N LYS A 68 -6.35 9.09 -12.51
CA LYS A 68 -6.56 9.42 -13.93
C LYS A 68 -7.67 8.54 -14.54
N PRO A 69 -8.12 8.79 -15.77
CA PRO A 69 -8.96 7.84 -16.50
C PRO A 69 -8.36 6.41 -16.45
N GLY A 70 -9.21 5.42 -16.24
CA GLY A 70 -8.87 4.01 -16.07
C GLY A 70 -8.29 3.67 -14.70
N GLN A 71 -8.29 4.59 -13.72
CA GLN A 71 -7.70 4.37 -12.40
C GLN A 71 -8.70 4.59 -11.26
N VAL A 72 -8.44 3.91 -10.15
CA VAL A 72 -9.06 4.16 -8.85
C VAL A 72 -8.03 4.55 -7.82
N LEU A 73 -8.45 5.36 -6.85
CA LEU A 73 -7.72 5.61 -5.63
C LEU A 73 -8.32 4.75 -4.52
N LEU A 74 -7.47 3.99 -3.85
CA LEU A 74 -7.84 3.06 -2.79
C LEU A 74 -7.37 3.60 -1.45
N TYR A 75 -8.23 3.59 -0.44
CA TYR A 75 -7.82 3.68 0.95
C TYR A 75 -7.45 2.29 1.46
N MET A 76 -6.18 2.08 1.79
CA MET A 76 -5.64 0.77 2.12
C MET A 76 -6.08 0.32 3.51
N LEU A 77 -6.59 -0.90 3.61
CA LEU A 77 -6.95 -1.56 4.86
C LEU A 77 -5.84 -2.51 5.32
N ALA A 78 -5.28 -3.27 4.38
CA ALA A 78 -4.18 -4.20 4.59
C ALA A 78 -3.32 -4.33 3.33
N SER A 79 -2.03 -4.67 3.48
CA SER A 79 -1.14 -4.98 2.37
C SER A 79 -0.19 -6.12 2.71
N GLU A 80 0.11 -6.97 1.74
CA GLU A 80 1.02 -8.12 1.88
C GLU A 80 2.47 -7.68 1.66
N VAL A 81 3.37 -8.12 2.52
CA VAL A 81 4.82 -8.09 2.26
C VAL A 81 5.18 -9.41 1.58
N ASN A 82 5.68 -9.36 0.35
CA ASN A 82 5.87 -10.53 -0.49
C ASN A 82 7.38 -10.81 -0.74
N PHE A 83 7.67 -11.90 -1.44
CA PHE A 83 9.01 -12.34 -1.82
C PHE A 83 9.73 -11.40 -2.79
N ASN A 84 9.01 -10.56 -3.52
CA ASN A 84 9.64 -9.54 -4.35
C ASN A 84 10.31 -8.45 -3.50
N GLU A 85 9.86 -8.25 -2.27
CA GLU A 85 10.49 -7.41 -1.26
C GLU A 85 11.71 -8.09 -0.58
N LEU A 86 11.85 -9.42 -0.73
CA LEU A 86 12.99 -10.23 -0.26
C LEU A 86 14.19 -10.23 -1.23
N THR A 87 13.92 -10.34 -2.52
CA THR A 87 14.96 -10.63 -3.53
C THR A 87 15.82 -9.43 -3.94
N GLY A 88 15.59 -8.25 -3.37
CA GLY A 88 16.36 -7.09 -3.77
C GLY A 88 16.07 -6.61 -5.20
N LEU A 89 15.16 -7.23 -5.96
CA LEU A 89 14.77 -6.77 -7.31
C LEU A 89 14.12 -5.37 -7.30
N ALA A 90 13.73 -4.86 -6.13
CA ALA A 90 13.36 -3.46 -5.92
C ALA A 90 14.55 -2.52 -5.65
N HIS A 91 15.77 -3.03 -5.48
CA HIS A 91 16.92 -2.33 -4.90
C HIS A 91 17.98 -1.89 -5.90
N GLU A 92 18.30 -2.70 -6.91
CA GLU A 92 19.61 -2.57 -7.56
C GLU A 92 19.82 -1.27 -8.35
N ASN A 93 18.80 -0.44 -8.58
CA ASN A 93 18.95 0.80 -9.36
C ASN A 93 18.02 1.99 -8.95
N GLN A 94 17.57 2.10 -7.69
CA GLN A 94 16.65 3.19 -7.26
C GLN A 94 17.32 4.17 -6.30
N PRO A 95 17.87 5.31 -6.78
CA PRO A 95 18.52 6.31 -5.93
C PRO A 95 17.54 7.14 -5.07
N GLU A 96 16.22 6.97 -5.24
CA GLU A 96 15.19 7.77 -4.57
C GLU A 96 14.12 6.89 -3.90
N PHE A 97 13.42 7.45 -2.90
CA PHE A 97 12.34 6.77 -2.18
C PHE A 97 11.26 6.26 -3.14
N THR A 98 10.92 4.97 -3.01
CA THR A 98 9.88 4.27 -3.77
C THR A 98 9.01 3.49 -2.78
N VAL A 99 7.69 3.62 -2.91
CA VAL A 99 6.72 2.86 -2.12
C VAL A 99 6.72 1.41 -2.61
N THR A 100 6.83 0.45 -1.69
CA THR A 100 6.80 -0.99 -2.03
C THR A 100 5.42 -1.60 -1.74
N GLY A 101 5.27 -2.90 -1.96
CA GLY A 101 4.01 -3.62 -1.80
C GLY A 101 3.25 -3.74 -3.12
N HIS A 102 2.81 -4.95 -3.42
CA HIS A 102 2.13 -5.28 -4.67
C HIS A 102 0.67 -5.69 -4.46
N ARG A 103 0.33 -6.21 -3.28
CA ARG A 103 -1.00 -6.77 -3.01
C ARG A 103 -1.60 -6.16 -1.76
N GLY A 104 -2.92 -6.13 -1.69
CA GLY A 104 -3.62 -5.64 -0.52
C GLY A 104 -5.14 -5.63 -0.67
N LEU A 105 -5.77 -5.11 0.37
CA LEU A 105 -7.20 -4.88 0.48
C LEU A 105 -7.41 -3.38 0.69
N GLY A 106 -8.37 -2.79 -0.01
CA GLY A 106 -8.69 -1.37 0.14
C GLY A 106 -10.15 -1.04 -0.18
N LEU A 107 -10.55 0.17 0.20
CA LEU A 107 -11.83 0.77 -0.19
C LEU A 107 -11.60 1.72 -1.35
N ILE A 108 -12.46 1.70 -2.37
CA ILE A 108 -12.43 2.72 -3.42
C ILE A 108 -12.89 4.05 -2.82
N VAL A 109 -12.04 5.07 -2.88
CA VAL A 109 -12.33 6.41 -2.33
C VAL A 109 -12.47 7.49 -3.39
N ALA A 110 -11.90 7.27 -4.58
CA ALA A 110 -12.11 8.10 -5.76
C ALA A 110 -11.89 7.27 -7.04
N THR A 111 -12.44 7.74 -8.14
CA THR A 111 -12.31 7.12 -9.46
C THR A 111 -11.94 8.15 -10.51
N GLY A 112 -11.24 7.72 -11.57
CA GLY A 112 -11.15 8.49 -12.80
C GLY A 112 -12.51 8.66 -13.49
N ASP A 113 -12.60 9.60 -14.43
CA ASP A 113 -13.85 10.05 -15.03
C ASP A 113 -14.58 8.98 -15.88
N ASP A 114 -13.84 8.04 -16.45
CA ASP A 114 -14.32 6.95 -17.32
C ASP A 114 -14.68 5.66 -16.55
N VAL A 115 -14.13 5.47 -15.35
CA VAL A 115 -14.31 4.24 -14.55
C VAL A 115 -15.78 3.98 -14.21
N LYS A 116 -16.57 5.04 -14.04
CA LYS A 116 -17.99 4.95 -13.69
C LYS A 116 -18.85 4.30 -14.79
N ARG A 117 -18.37 4.23 -16.03
CA ARG A 117 -19.14 3.77 -17.19
C ARG A 117 -18.98 2.28 -17.47
N ASP A 118 -17.80 1.72 -17.23
CA ASP A 118 -17.44 0.45 -17.89
C ASP A 118 -17.29 -0.76 -16.96
N ASN A 119 -17.02 -0.58 -15.66
CA ASN A 119 -16.56 -1.69 -14.80
C ASN A 119 -17.40 -1.98 -13.55
N GLY A 120 -18.49 -1.24 -13.32
CA GLY A 120 -19.38 -1.45 -12.17
C GLY A 120 -18.78 -1.12 -10.79
N LEU A 121 -17.53 -0.65 -10.74
CA LEU A 121 -16.83 -0.20 -9.53
C LEU A 121 -17.37 1.14 -9.03
N LYS A 122 -17.55 1.27 -7.71
CA LYS A 122 -18.10 2.46 -7.07
C LYS A 122 -17.25 2.88 -5.87
N VAL A 123 -17.28 4.18 -5.57
CA VAL A 123 -16.75 4.70 -4.31
C VAL A 123 -17.47 4.01 -3.15
N GLY A 124 -16.70 3.49 -2.19
CA GLY A 124 -17.17 2.67 -1.08
C GLY A 124 -16.98 1.16 -1.28
N ASP A 125 -16.75 0.69 -2.51
CA ASP A 125 -16.53 -0.74 -2.75
C ASP A 125 -15.22 -1.20 -2.10
N MET A 126 -15.29 -2.34 -1.40
CA MET A 126 -14.12 -3.04 -0.91
C MET A 126 -13.56 -3.96 -2.00
N VAL A 127 -12.28 -3.81 -2.30
CA VAL A 127 -11.60 -4.49 -3.39
C VAL A 127 -10.28 -5.09 -2.96
N THR A 128 -9.93 -6.20 -3.61
CA THR A 128 -8.55 -6.69 -3.60
C THR A 128 -7.76 -6.01 -4.71
N VAL A 129 -6.54 -5.55 -4.40
CA VAL A 129 -5.61 -4.97 -5.37
C VAL A 129 -4.42 -5.89 -5.62
N HIS A 130 -4.02 -6.01 -6.88
CA HIS A 130 -2.86 -6.78 -7.34
C HIS A 130 -2.06 -5.96 -8.36
N LEU A 131 -1.12 -5.18 -7.85
CA LEU A 131 -0.22 -4.34 -8.63
C LEU A 131 0.87 -5.19 -9.27
N VAL A 132 0.81 -5.33 -10.58
CA VAL A 132 1.90 -5.91 -11.37
C VAL A 132 2.87 -4.78 -11.68
N LYS A 133 4.16 -4.93 -11.32
CA LYS A 133 5.21 -4.03 -11.81
C LYS A 133 5.19 -4.10 -13.34
N ASN A 134 4.95 -2.95 -13.97
CA ASN A 134 4.48 -2.72 -15.34
C ASN A 134 2.94 -2.58 -15.50
N PRO A 135 2.27 -1.72 -14.73
CA PRO A 135 0.91 -1.34 -15.08
C PRO A 135 0.97 -0.35 -16.25
N ILE A 136 0.54 -0.81 -17.43
CA ILE A 136 0.21 -0.03 -18.64
C ILE A 136 1.39 0.25 -19.59
N PRO A 137 1.36 -0.27 -20.84
CA PRO A 137 2.09 0.33 -21.95
C PRO A 137 1.31 1.58 -22.40
N SER A 138 1.59 2.75 -21.81
CA SER A 138 1.06 4.00 -22.37
C SER A 138 2.00 4.46 -23.48
N ALA A 139 1.58 4.20 -24.71
CA ALA A 139 2.06 4.89 -25.90
C ALA A 139 1.78 6.40 -25.74
N THR A 140 2.70 7.12 -25.11
CA THR A 140 3.00 8.55 -25.33
C THR A 140 4.13 8.96 -24.40
N ASN A 141 5.22 9.44 -25.01
CA ASN A 141 6.39 10.04 -24.38
C ASN A 141 6.06 10.83 -23.11
N THR A 142 6.35 10.31 -21.91
CA THR A 142 6.28 11.12 -20.69
C THR A 142 7.39 10.77 -19.70
N ASN A 143 8.64 11.04 -20.10
CA ASN A 143 9.79 11.12 -19.19
C ASN A 143 9.76 12.37 -18.27
N GLY A 144 8.58 12.92 -18.00
CA GLY A 144 8.39 14.10 -17.17
C GLY A 144 8.53 13.82 -15.66
N PRO A 145 8.83 14.84 -14.84
CA PRO A 145 9.03 14.69 -13.40
C PRO A 145 7.79 14.15 -12.67
N GLU A 146 6.59 14.50 -13.12
CA GLU A 146 5.33 14.01 -12.54
C GLU A 146 5.11 12.51 -12.77
N THR A 147 5.37 12.01 -13.98
CA THR A 147 5.28 10.57 -14.29
C THR A 147 6.27 9.76 -13.46
N ARG A 148 7.50 10.26 -13.29
CA ARG A 148 8.50 9.62 -12.41
C ARG A 148 8.05 9.57 -10.95
N LEU A 149 7.45 10.64 -10.45
CA LEU A 149 6.92 10.68 -9.09
C LEU A 149 5.76 9.70 -8.92
N ILE A 150 4.80 9.66 -9.85
CA ILE A 150 3.65 8.74 -9.81
C ILE A 150 4.14 7.30 -9.80
N THR A 151 5.07 6.92 -10.69
CA THR A 151 5.61 5.55 -10.75
C THR A 151 6.26 5.12 -9.43
N ARG A 152 6.88 6.06 -8.69
CA ARG A 152 7.46 5.78 -7.36
C ARG A 152 6.42 5.58 -6.28
N LEU A 153 5.18 6.02 -6.48
CA LEU A 153 4.07 5.94 -5.54
C LEU A 153 3.04 4.86 -5.94
N LEU A 154 3.40 3.89 -6.78
CA LEU A 154 2.51 2.78 -7.18
C LEU A 154 2.60 1.55 -6.26
N GLY A 155 3.02 1.70 -5.00
CA GLY A 155 3.08 0.59 -4.03
C GLY A 155 1.84 0.51 -3.15
N THR A 156 1.56 -0.64 -2.53
CA THR A 156 0.44 -0.80 -1.59
C THR A 156 0.79 -0.46 -0.14
N HIS A 157 2.07 -0.26 0.19
CA HIS A 157 2.51 0.11 1.55
C HIS A 157 2.37 1.61 1.81
N GLN A 158 1.18 2.16 1.57
CA GLN A 158 0.81 3.56 1.85
C GLN A 158 -0.69 3.65 2.19
N GLN A 159 -1.12 4.76 2.78
CA GLN A 159 -2.52 4.91 3.20
C GLN A 159 -3.49 4.97 2.00
N PHE A 160 -3.08 5.61 0.91
CA PHE A 160 -3.86 5.79 -0.31
C PHE A 160 -3.05 5.34 -1.54
N ALA A 161 -3.48 4.27 -2.19
CA ALA A 161 -2.78 3.68 -3.33
C ALA A 161 -3.56 3.89 -4.64
N LEU A 162 -2.86 4.31 -5.70
CA LEU A 162 -3.41 4.32 -7.05
C LEU A 162 -3.35 2.92 -7.64
N SER A 163 -4.40 2.54 -8.36
CA SER A 163 -4.42 1.29 -9.11
C SER A 163 -5.19 1.45 -10.43
N PRO A 164 -4.70 0.86 -11.54
CA PRO A 164 -5.53 0.64 -12.71
C PRO A 164 -6.76 -0.20 -12.35
N VAL A 165 -7.91 0.11 -12.94
CA VAL A 165 -9.15 -0.65 -12.73
C VAL A 165 -9.01 -2.15 -13.07
N THR A 166 -8.08 -2.50 -13.97
CA THR A 166 -7.79 -3.89 -14.36
C THR A 166 -6.99 -4.67 -13.31
N GLN A 167 -6.43 -3.98 -12.31
CA GLN A 167 -5.65 -4.55 -11.22
C GLN A 167 -6.40 -4.55 -9.88
N VAL A 168 -7.69 -4.19 -9.92
CA VAL A 168 -8.60 -4.35 -8.79
C VAL A 168 -9.65 -5.39 -9.12
N THR A 169 -10.02 -6.16 -8.10
CA THR A 169 -11.09 -7.13 -8.22
C THR A 169 -12.10 -6.89 -7.11
N LEU A 170 -13.38 -6.87 -7.49
CA LEU A 170 -14.46 -6.97 -6.53
C LEU A 170 -14.35 -8.33 -5.84
N ARG A 171 -14.61 -8.33 -4.52
CA ARG A 171 -14.51 -9.47 -3.60
C ARG A 171 -13.11 -9.69 -3.02
N ASN A 172 -13.11 -10.20 -1.80
CA ASN A 172 -11.92 -10.31 -0.96
C ASN A 172 -11.05 -11.54 -1.29
N ARG A 173 -10.76 -11.76 -2.59
CA ARG A 173 -10.10 -12.97 -3.07
C ARG A 173 -8.68 -13.17 -2.51
N LEU A 174 -8.01 -12.10 -2.08
CA LEU A 174 -6.73 -12.19 -1.37
C LEU A 174 -6.84 -13.15 -0.18
N TRP A 175 -7.86 -12.94 0.65
CA TRP A 175 -8.02 -13.69 1.88
C TRP A 175 -8.56 -15.09 1.61
N GLU A 176 -9.48 -15.24 0.65
CA GLU A 176 -9.93 -16.56 0.18
C GLU A 176 -8.78 -17.47 -0.23
N SER A 177 -7.69 -16.91 -0.76
CA SER A 177 -6.50 -17.68 -1.13
C SER A 177 -5.66 -18.13 0.07
N TYR A 178 -5.53 -17.30 1.11
CA TYR A 178 -4.84 -17.68 2.35
C TYR A 178 -5.58 -18.79 3.09
N TRP A 179 -6.91 -18.77 3.09
CA TRP A 179 -7.74 -19.79 3.75
C TRP A 179 -7.62 -21.20 3.16
N LYS A 180 -7.11 -21.33 1.94
CA LYS A 180 -6.84 -22.64 1.31
C LYS A 180 -5.51 -23.23 1.74
N GLN A 181 -4.63 -22.45 2.36
CA GLN A 181 -3.31 -22.87 2.79
C GLN A 181 -3.37 -23.17 4.30
N LYS A 182 -3.38 -24.46 4.65
CA LYS A 182 -3.63 -24.94 6.02
C LYS A 182 -2.51 -24.64 7.04
N GLU A 183 -1.36 -24.14 6.58
CA GLU A 183 -0.13 -24.03 7.38
C GLU A 183 0.53 -22.64 7.29
N LEU A 184 -0.23 -21.59 6.97
CA LEU A 184 0.30 -20.23 6.97
C LEU A 184 0.31 -19.64 8.38
N ALA A 185 1.49 -19.38 8.92
CA ALA A 185 1.67 -18.45 10.03
C ALA A 185 1.51 -17.02 9.48
N ILE A 186 0.50 -16.28 9.97
CA ILE A 186 0.25 -14.90 9.55
C ILE A 186 0.78 -13.96 10.62
N LYS A 187 1.81 -13.20 10.29
CA LYS A 187 2.32 -12.12 11.13
C LYS A 187 1.65 -10.81 10.73
N ILE A 188 0.90 -10.21 11.64
CA ILE A 188 0.22 -8.93 11.40
C ILE A 188 1.00 -7.79 12.07
N ILE A 189 1.45 -6.82 11.28
CA ILE A 189 2.21 -5.68 11.76
C ILE A 189 1.38 -4.41 11.58
N PRO A 190 1.11 -3.62 12.64
CA PRO A 190 0.44 -2.35 12.50
C PRO A 190 1.26 -1.37 11.66
N PHE A 191 0.64 -0.73 10.68
CA PHE A 191 1.27 0.27 9.81
C PHE A 191 1.91 1.42 10.62
N ALA A 192 1.30 1.81 11.73
CA ALA A 192 1.83 2.84 12.64
C ALA A 192 3.16 2.44 13.31
N ASN A 193 3.42 1.13 13.45
CA ASN A 193 4.56 0.58 14.19
C ASN A 193 5.62 -0.04 13.27
N LEU A 194 5.45 0.03 11.95
CA LEU A 194 6.27 -0.70 10.99
C LEU A 194 7.77 -0.37 11.06
N GLU A 195 8.14 0.85 11.48
CA GLU A 195 9.54 1.27 11.65
C GLU A 195 10.21 0.63 12.89
N ASN A 196 9.39 0.18 13.85
CA ASN A 196 9.84 -0.40 15.11
C ASN A 196 9.84 -1.93 15.08
N GLU A 197 9.47 -2.54 13.96
CA GLU A 197 9.44 -3.99 13.81
C GLU A 197 10.86 -4.55 13.85
N GLN A 198 11.13 -5.40 14.85
CA GLN A 198 12.44 -6.04 15.03
C GLN A 198 12.37 -7.56 15.06
N ASP A 199 11.16 -8.12 15.15
CA ASP A 199 10.99 -9.56 15.27
C ASP A 199 11.39 -10.25 13.95
N GLY A 200 12.04 -11.40 14.09
CA GLY A 200 12.34 -12.27 12.97
C GLY A 200 11.07 -12.69 12.23
N LEU A 201 11.25 -13.03 10.97
CA LEU A 201 10.30 -13.73 10.12
C LEU A 201 10.89 -15.10 9.80
N ASP A 202 10.08 -16.13 9.98
CA ASP A 202 10.38 -17.48 9.51
C ASP A 202 10.13 -17.60 8.01
N ASP A 203 10.66 -18.67 7.42
CA ASP A 203 10.63 -18.82 5.97
C ASP A 203 9.21 -18.96 5.39
N THR A 204 8.31 -19.48 6.21
CA THR A 204 6.90 -19.78 5.91
C THR A 204 5.94 -18.65 6.32
N ASP A 205 6.43 -17.61 6.98
CA ASP A 205 5.57 -16.55 7.50
C ASP A 205 5.02 -15.67 6.38
N LEU A 206 3.70 -15.53 6.37
CA LEU A 206 3.03 -14.51 5.60
C LEU A 206 2.94 -13.23 6.43
N CYS A 207 3.59 -12.16 5.97
CA CYS A 207 3.54 -10.89 6.66
C CYS A 207 2.47 -9.95 6.06
N ILE A 208 1.55 -9.50 6.90
CA ILE A 208 0.50 -8.55 6.55
C ILE A 208 0.69 -7.25 7.33
N ILE A 209 0.75 -6.14 6.60
CA ILE A 209 0.73 -4.81 7.20
C ILE A 209 -0.73 -4.37 7.35
N ARG A 210 -1.16 -4.10 8.58
CA ARG A 210 -2.49 -3.59 8.91
C ARG A 210 -2.50 -2.07 8.89
N HIS A 211 -3.14 -1.47 7.90
CA HIS A 211 -3.20 -0.02 7.71
C HIS A 211 -4.28 0.62 8.57
N ALA A 212 -5.53 0.24 8.28
CA ALA A 212 -6.73 0.84 8.86
C ALA A 212 -7.88 -0.15 9.03
N MET A 213 -7.56 -1.44 8.92
CA MET A 213 -8.52 -2.48 9.27
C MET A 213 -8.96 -2.26 10.73
N PRO A 214 -10.28 -2.15 11.01
CA PRO A 214 -10.77 -2.04 12.39
C PRO A 214 -10.25 -3.23 13.20
N ARG A 215 -10.12 -3.05 14.53
CA ARG A 215 -9.50 -4.01 15.47
C ARG A 215 -9.96 -5.45 15.20
N LEU A 216 -9.18 -6.14 14.38
CA LEU A 216 -9.01 -7.57 14.41
C LEU A 216 -7.70 -7.71 15.18
N ASP A 217 -7.84 -7.91 16.49
CA ASP A 217 -6.74 -8.25 17.39
C ASP A 217 -6.46 -9.76 17.24
N LEU A 218 -6.20 -10.17 16.00
CA LEU A 218 -6.22 -11.58 15.63
C LEU A 218 -4.83 -11.99 15.19
N THR A 219 -4.18 -12.74 16.06
CA THR A 219 -2.92 -13.43 15.81
C THR A 219 -3.13 -14.74 15.06
N ASP A 220 -4.38 -15.20 14.95
CA ASP A 220 -4.73 -16.44 14.26
C ASP A 220 -5.57 -16.17 13.01
N SER A 221 -5.09 -16.76 11.91
CA SER A 221 -5.79 -16.85 10.64
C SER A 221 -7.21 -17.45 10.82
N HIS A 222 -7.39 -18.47 11.66
CA HIS A 222 -8.69 -19.10 11.88
C HIS A 222 -9.73 -18.15 12.48
N GLU A 223 -9.34 -17.35 13.48
CA GLU A 223 -10.23 -16.38 14.11
C GLU A 223 -10.65 -15.28 13.11
N LEU A 224 -9.74 -14.90 12.21
CA LEU A 224 -10.01 -13.88 11.19
C LEU A 224 -11.06 -14.36 10.19
N PHE A 225 -11.02 -15.64 9.82
CA PHE A 225 -12.05 -16.24 8.97
C PHE A 225 -13.43 -16.26 9.63
N GLN A 226 -13.51 -16.53 10.94
CA GLN A 226 -14.78 -16.56 11.67
C GLN A 226 -15.35 -15.16 11.87
N ALA A 227 -14.52 -14.19 12.27
CA ALA A 227 -14.93 -12.80 12.44
C ALA A 227 -15.43 -12.15 11.14
N TRP A 228 -14.94 -12.60 9.98
CA TRP A 228 -15.37 -12.11 8.68
C TRP A 228 -16.68 -12.72 8.18
N LYS A 229 -17.02 -13.92 8.63
CA LYS A 229 -18.26 -14.63 8.22
C LYS A 229 -19.49 -14.22 9.02
N ALA A 230 -19.29 -13.74 10.25
CA ALA A 230 -20.35 -13.25 11.14
C ALA A 230 -20.81 -11.84 10.72
#